data_AF-A0A173V2I3-F1
#
_entry.id   AF-A0A173V2I3-F1
#
_cell.length_a   1.000
_cell.length_b   1.000
_cell.length_c   1.000
_cell.angle_alpha   90.00
_cell.angle_beta   90.00
_cell.angle_gamma   90.00
#
_symmetry.space_group_name_H-M   'P 1'
#
loop_
_entity.id
_entity.type
_entity.pdbx_description
1 polymer ?
#
loop_
_entity_poly.entity_id
_entity_poly.type
_entity_poly.pdbx_seq_one_letter_code
_entity_poly.pdbx_strand_id
1 'polypeptide(L)'
;MKQKNLLFRIFLVIFLVAVAGIIGLLVRDHIQKDKDQKLREKAAVSVQEEPEVSAEAEETPVQIPVDFSVLQAENPDIYAWIHIADTPVDYPILQSKVDDDYYMDHTVDDKEGLPGAIMTEYSYNPEPFESDAVTVVYGHNMLNDSFFSRLKDYQDETFRQEHPYIEIYTPEHI
;
A
#
# COMPACT_ATOMS: atom_id res chain seq x y z
N MET A 1 48.84 9.38 -24.25
CA MET A 1 48.46 9.65 -22.85
C MET A 1 47.22 10.55 -22.71
N LYS A 2 47.12 11.71 -23.40
CA LYS A 2 45.98 12.64 -23.23
C LYS A 2 44.58 12.04 -23.51
N GLN A 3 44.41 11.23 -24.56
CA GLN A 3 43.10 10.63 -24.87
C GLN A 3 42.61 9.59 -23.84
N LYS A 4 43.52 8.81 -23.25
CA LYS A 4 43.17 7.84 -22.20
C LYS A 4 42.68 8.54 -20.93
N ASN A 5 43.27 9.68 -20.59
CA ASN A 5 42.85 10.50 -19.44
C ASN A 5 41.52 11.23 -19.71
N LEU A 6 41.23 11.56 -20.97
CA LEU A 6 39.94 12.17 -21.35
C LEU A 6 38.80 11.14 -21.28
N LEU A 7 39.00 9.94 -21.85
CA LEU A 7 38.04 8.84 -21.75
C LEU A 7 37.77 8.48 -20.28
N PHE A 8 38.81 8.36 -19.46
CA PHE A 8 38.65 8.09 -18.03
C PHE A 8 37.81 9.15 -17.31
N ARG A 9 38.00 10.44 -17.60
CA ARG A 9 37.19 11.52 -17.02
C ARG A 9 35.73 11.46 -17.47
N ILE A 10 35.47 11.13 -18.74
CA ILE A 10 34.10 10.96 -19.24
C ILE A 10 33.41 9.80 -18.52
N PHE A 11 34.09 8.65 -18.41
CA PHE A 11 33.56 7.50 -17.64
C PHE A 11 33.33 7.84 -16.17
N LEU A 12 34.23 8.60 -15.55
CA LEU A 12 34.06 9.04 -14.16
C LEU A 12 32.82 9.92 -13.98
N VAL A 13 32.58 10.87 -14.90
CA VAL A 13 31.39 11.73 -14.85
C VAL A 13 30.12 10.91 -15.05
N ILE A 14 30.07 10.01 -16.04
CA ILE A 14 28.92 9.12 -16.25
C ILE A 14 28.66 8.25 -15.02
N PHE A 15 29.72 7.69 -14.43
CA PHE A 15 29.63 6.90 -13.21
C PHE A 15 29.06 7.72 -12.04
N LEU A 16 29.54 8.95 -11.83
CA LEU A 16 29.03 9.82 -10.76
C LEU A 16 27.55 10.19 -10.96
N VAL A 17 27.13 10.44 -12.20
CA VAL A 17 25.71 10.68 -12.52
C VAL A 17 24.86 9.44 -12.25
N ALA A 18 25.34 8.25 -12.63
CA ALA A 18 24.64 7.00 -12.37
C ALA A 18 24.52 6.74 -10.84
N VAL A 19 25.59 6.96 -10.08
CA VAL A 19 25.59 6.82 -8.62
C VAL A 19 24.62 7.82 -7.98
N ALA A 20 24.64 9.09 -8.39
CA ALA A 20 23.70 10.10 -7.90
C ALA A 20 22.24 9.72 -8.21
N GLY A 21 21.97 9.18 -9.40
CA GLY A 21 20.65 8.66 -9.77
C GLY A 21 20.19 7.52 -8.86
N ILE A 22 21.05 6.53 -8.61
CA ILE A 22 20.75 5.41 -7.70
C ILE A 22 20.47 5.91 -6.28
N ILE A 23 21.30 6.83 -5.76
CA ILE A 23 21.09 7.43 -4.42
C ILE A 23 19.73 8.13 -4.37
N GLY A 24 19.37 8.89 -5.41
CA GLY A 24 18.06 9.55 -5.50
C GLY A 24 16.90 8.56 -5.45
N LEU A 25 17.00 7.42 -6.13
CA LEU A 25 15.98 6.36 -6.09
C LEU A 25 15.85 5.75 -4.68
N LEU A 26 16.95 5.47 -4.00
CA LEU A 26 16.95 4.93 -2.63
C LEU A 26 16.37 5.90 -1.60
N VAL A 27 16.69 7.20 -1.72
CA VAL A 27 16.12 8.24 -0.85
C VAL A 27 14.62 8.36 -1.08
N ARG A 28 14.17 8.32 -2.34
CA ARG A 28 12.74 8.35 -2.65
C ARG A 28 12.01 7.14 -2.07
N ASP A 29 12.57 5.94 -2.20
CA ASP A 29 12.02 4.71 -1.62
C ASP A 29 11.87 4.82 -0.09
N HIS A 30 12.90 5.32 0.58
CA HIS A 30 12.88 5.48 2.03
C HIS A 30 11.83 6.51 2.49
N ILE A 31 11.72 7.64 1.79
CA ILE A 31 10.72 8.67 2.11
C ILE A 31 9.30 8.12 1.93
N GLN A 32 9.04 7.30 0.91
CA GLN A 32 7.73 6.69 0.72
C GLN A 32 7.39 5.72 1.86
N LYS A 33 8.32 4.82 2.22
CA LYS A 33 8.13 3.91 3.35
C LYS A 33 7.85 4.64 4.67
N ASP A 34 8.57 5.72 4.94
CA ASP A 34 8.35 6.54 6.14
C ASP A 34 6.98 7.22 6.13
N LYS A 35 6.46 7.59 4.96
CA LYS A 35 5.12 8.16 4.83
C LYS A 35 4.05 7.10 5.05
N ASP A 36 4.18 5.94 4.42
CA ASP A 36 3.23 4.83 4.58
C ASP A 36 3.14 4.41 6.04
N GLN A 37 4.28 4.29 6.72
CA GLN A 37 4.33 4.02 8.16
C GLN A 37 3.61 5.10 8.98
N LYS A 38 3.83 6.38 8.69
CA LYS A 38 3.15 7.46 9.40
C LYS A 38 1.64 7.46 9.16
N LEU A 39 1.19 7.17 7.94
CA LEU A 39 -0.22 7.08 7.63
C LEU A 39 -0.87 5.94 8.40
N ARG A 40 -0.20 4.77 8.47
CA ARG A 40 -0.59 3.63 9.28
C ARG A 40 -0.69 3.96 10.76
N GLU A 41 0.35 4.56 11.33
CA GLU A 41 0.37 4.97 12.74
C GLU A 41 -0.72 5.99 13.06
N LYS A 42 -1.02 6.89 12.12
CA LYS A 42 -2.07 7.91 12.26
C LYS A 42 -3.46 7.30 12.19
N ALA A 43 -3.65 6.27 11.36
CA ALA A 43 -4.91 5.57 11.17
C ALA A 43 -5.16 4.47 12.21
N ALA A 44 -4.12 3.97 12.88
CA ALA A 44 -4.27 2.95 13.91
C ALA A 44 -5.10 3.49 15.08
N VAL A 45 -6.25 2.86 15.33
CA VAL A 45 -7.05 3.15 16.53
C VAL A 45 -6.22 2.71 17.74
N SER A 46 -6.04 3.59 18.74
CA SER A 46 -5.33 3.20 19.96
C SER A 46 -6.14 2.13 20.69
N VAL A 47 -5.73 0.88 20.58
CA VAL A 47 -6.30 -0.24 21.32
C VAL A 47 -5.96 -0.03 22.80
N GLN A 48 -6.84 0.64 23.54
CA GLN A 48 -6.90 0.47 24.98
C GLN A 48 -7.62 -0.85 25.21
N GLU A 49 -6.92 -1.82 25.81
CA GLU A 49 -7.51 -3.07 26.30
C GLU A 49 -8.73 -2.75 27.17
N GLU A 50 -9.92 -3.00 26.64
CA GLU A 50 -11.15 -3.07 27.45
C GLU A 50 -11.31 -4.54 27.88
N PRO A 51 -11.55 -4.82 29.18
CA PRO A 51 -11.39 -6.15 29.73
C PRO A 51 -12.46 -7.12 29.20
N GLU A 52 -12.06 -8.36 28.96
CA GLU A 52 -12.95 -9.49 28.70
C GLU A 52 -14.12 -9.51 29.70
N VAL A 53 -15.34 -9.32 29.20
CA VAL A 53 -16.56 -9.59 29.94
C VAL A 53 -17.43 -10.55 29.14
N SER A 54 -17.51 -11.76 29.68
CA SER A 54 -18.64 -12.69 29.72
C SER A 54 -19.19 -13.26 28.42
N ALA A 55 -19.13 -14.59 28.35
CA ALA A 55 -19.77 -15.45 27.37
C ALA A 55 -21.30 -15.31 27.39
N GLU A 56 -21.84 -14.64 26.37
CA GLU A 56 -23.18 -14.85 25.85
C GLU A 56 -23.11 -14.61 24.33
N ALA A 57 -23.81 -15.42 23.53
CA ALA A 57 -23.73 -15.39 22.07
C ALA A 57 -24.41 -14.13 21.51
N GLU A 58 -23.72 -13.00 21.61
CA GLU A 58 -24.02 -11.74 20.93
C GLU A 58 -22.94 -11.54 19.85
N GLU A 59 -23.35 -11.05 18.68
CA GLU A 59 -22.44 -10.76 17.56
C GLU A 59 -21.31 -9.87 18.07
N THR A 60 -20.11 -10.44 18.21
CA THR A 60 -18.92 -9.69 18.62
C THR A 60 -18.76 -8.54 17.63
N PRO A 61 -18.74 -7.27 18.10
CA PRO A 61 -18.60 -6.14 17.20
C PRO A 61 -17.31 -6.32 16.40
N VAL A 62 -17.45 -6.19 15.09
CA VAL A 62 -16.35 -6.27 14.13
C VAL A 62 -15.30 -5.24 14.55
N GLN A 63 -14.12 -5.71 14.98
CA GLN A 63 -13.05 -4.82 15.42
C GLN A 63 -12.31 -4.26 14.21
N ILE A 64 -12.63 -3.02 13.83
CA ILE A 64 -11.95 -2.31 12.75
C ILE A 64 -10.80 -1.50 13.36
N PRO A 65 -9.52 -1.90 13.18
CA PRO A 65 -8.37 -1.24 13.79
C PRO A 65 -7.94 0.04 13.04
N VAL A 66 -8.78 0.55 12.14
CA VAL A 66 -8.48 1.65 11.21
C VAL A 66 -9.48 2.80 11.40
N ASP A 67 -8.97 3.99 11.70
CA ASP A 67 -9.74 5.23 11.74
C ASP A 67 -9.87 5.84 10.32
N PHE A 68 -10.93 5.44 9.62
CA PHE A 68 -11.23 5.93 8.28
C PHE A 68 -11.50 7.43 8.24
N SER A 69 -11.97 8.06 9.33
CA SER A 69 -12.22 9.50 9.34
C SER A 69 -10.91 10.30 9.20
N VAL A 70 -9.84 9.79 9.80
CA VAL A 70 -8.49 10.36 9.70
C VAL A 70 -7.89 10.16 8.32
N LEU A 71 -8.12 8.98 7.72
CA LEU A 71 -7.65 8.66 6.36
C LEU A 71 -8.36 9.51 5.30
N GLN A 72 -9.68 9.58 5.36
CA GLN A 72 -10.50 10.34 4.40
C GLN A 72 -10.26 11.86 4.49
N ALA A 73 -9.80 12.35 5.64
CA ALA A 73 -9.35 13.73 5.78
C ALA A 73 -8.02 14.01 5.05
N GLU A 74 -7.17 12.99 4.86
CA GLU A 74 -5.95 13.10 4.04
C GLU A 74 -6.25 12.92 2.55
N ASN A 75 -7.03 11.90 2.20
CA ASN A 75 -7.50 11.67 0.84
C ASN A 75 -8.91 11.05 0.86
N PRO A 76 -9.94 11.75 0.33
CA PRO A 76 -11.32 11.28 0.33
C PRO A 76 -11.59 10.05 -0.55
N ASP A 77 -10.66 9.68 -1.44
CA ASP A 77 -10.75 8.48 -2.25
C ASP A 77 -10.35 7.20 -1.48
N ILE A 78 -9.80 7.33 -0.26
CA ILE A 78 -9.55 6.18 0.62
C ILE A 78 -10.88 5.68 1.20
N TYR A 79 -11.25 4.45 0.86
CA TYR A 79 -12.53 3.87 1.28
C TYR A 79 -12.39 2.51 1.97
N ALA A 80 -11.25 1.84 1.81
CA ALA A 80 -10.96 0.55 2.43
C ALA A 80 -9.48 0.44 2.78
N TRP A 81 -9.12 -0.64 3.48
CA TRP A 81 -7.75 -0.91 3.92
C TRP A 81 -7.46 -2.40 3.77
N ILE A 82 -6.34 -2.76 3.12
CA ILE A 82 -5.91 -4.15 2.97
C ILE A 82 -4.81 -4.49 3.96
N HIS A 83 -4.98 -5.59 4.68
CA HIS A 83 -3.99 -6.15 5.59
C HIS A 83 -3.74 -7.64 5.30
N ILE A 84 -2.48 -8.05 5.32
CA ILE A 84 -2.09 -9.47 5.34
C ILE A 84 -1.05 -9.67 6.43
N ALA A 85 -1.43 -10.41 7.46
CA ALA A 85 -0.60 -10.70 8.62
C ALA A 85 0.77 -11.26 8.21
N ASP A 86 1.82 -10.84 8.95
CA ASP A 86 3.22 -11.21 8.73
C ASP A 86 3.79 -10.88 7.33
N THR A 87 3.12 -9.98 6.60
CA THR A 87 3.63 -9.41 5.36
C THR A 87 3.73 -7.88 5.44
N PRO A 88 4.48 -7.24 4.52
CA PRO A 88 4.46 -5.79 4.36
C PRO A 88 3.18 -5.23 3.72
N VAL A 89 2.18 -6.08 3.40
CA VAL A 89 0.89 -5.65 2.83
C VAL A 89 0.01 -5.09 3.95
N ASP A 90 0.04 -3.78 4.10
CA ASP A 90 -0.78 -3.03 5.04
C ASP A 90 -0.98 -1.60 4.52
N TYR A 91 -1.98 -1.41 3.65
CA TYR A 91 -2.13 -0.19 2.84
C TYR A 91 -3.59 0.25 2.72
N PRO A 92 -3.84 1.56 2.54
CA PRO A 92 -5.17 2.03 2.13
C PRO A 92 -5.47 1.61 0.70
N ILE A 93 -6.74 1.35 0.42
CA ILE A 93 -7.28 1.13 -0.93
C ILE A 93 -8.01 2.40 -1.37
N LEU A 94 -7.63 2.90 -2.55
CA LEU A 94 -8.19 4.12 -3.13
C LEU A 94 -9.01 3.83 -4.39
N GLN A 95 -9.96 4.70 -4.69
CA GLN A 95 -10.71 4.63 -5.93
C GLN A 95 -11.00 6.02 -6.48
N SER A 96 -10.48 6.30 -7.67
CA SER A 96 -10.84 7.51 -8.42
C SER A 96 -12.16 7.28 -9.13
N LYS A 97 -13.10 8.23 -8.96
CA LYS A 97 -14.42 8.18 -9.62
C LYS A 97 -14.42 8.63 -11.09
N VAL A 98 -13.29 9.13 -11.57
CA VAL A 98 -13.19 9.81 -12.88
C VAL A 98 -12.23 9.14 -13.85
N ASP A 99 -11.27 8.37 -13.34
CA ASP A 99 -10.22 7.71 -14.12
C ASP A 99 -9.77 6.45 -13.37
N ASP A 100 -10.00 5.30 -13.99
CA ASP A 100 -9.73 3.98 -13.42
C ASP A 100 -8.23 3.73 -13.19
N ASP A 101 -7.35 4.37 -13.96
CA ASP A 101 -5.90 4.19 -13.88
C ASP A 101 -5.22 5.22 -12.97
N TYR A 102 -5.97 6.17 -12.40
CA TYR A 102 -5.41 7.35 -11.73
C TYR A 102 -4.37 7.00 -10.66
N TYR A 103 -4.68 6.05 -9.78
CA TYR A 103 -3.80 5.64 -8.68
C TYR A 103 -2.70 4.65 -9.10
N MET A 104 -2.63 4.27 -10.38
CA MET A 104 -1.51 3.49 -10.91
C MET A 104 -0.21 4.29 -10.89
N ASP A 105 -0.28 5.62 -11.06
CA ASP A 105 0.85 6.54 -11.00
C ASP A 105 0.63 7.76 -10.09
N HIS A 106 -0.43 7.76 -9.27
CA HIS A 106 -0.65 8.73 -8.20
C HIS A 106 -0.54 8.08 -6.82
N THR A 107 0.17 8.75 -5.92
CA THR A 107 0.36 8.31 -4.54
C THR A 107 -0.89 8.59 -3.68
N VAL A 108 -0.94 8.01 -2.48
CA VAL A 108 -2.02 8.25 -1.50
C VAL A 108 -2.25 9.73 -1.18
N ASP A 109 -1.22 10.58 -1.33
CA ASP A 109 -1.30 12.04 -1.14
C ASP A 109 -1.95 12.79 -2.33
N ASP A 110 -2.56 12.09 -3.28
CA ASP A 110 -3.13 12.66 -4.53
C ASP A 110 -2.08 13.39 -5.38
N LYS A 111 -0.89 12.78 -5.50
CA LYS A 111 0.26 13.34 -6.23
C LYS A 111 0.81 12.35 -7.22
N GLU A 112 0.98 12.80 -8.47
CA GLU A 112 1.71 12.07 -9.51
C GLU A 112 3.08 11.66 -8.99
N GLY A 113 3.36 10.36 -9.02
CA GLY A 113 4.56 9.78 -8.48
C GLY A 113 4.48 8.27 -8.30
N LEU A 114 5.64 7.64 -8.52
CA LEU A 114 5.83 6.24 -8.16
C LEU A 114 5.93 6.07 -6.64
N PRO A 115 5.49 4.93 -6.10
CA PRO A 115 5.01 3.75 -6.82
C PRO A 115 3.50 3.73 -7.12
N GLY A 116 2.77 4.85 -7.01
CA GLY A 116 1.30 4.84 -7.09
C GLY A 116 0.66 4.46 -5.74
N ALA A 117 -0.53 3.87 -5.78
CA ALA A 117 -1.28 3.40 -4.62
C ALA A 117 -1.91 2.00 -4.86
N ILE A 118 -2.47 1.38 -3.82
CA ILE A 118 -3.37 0.22 -3.97
C ILE A 118 -4.75 0.75 -4.34
N MET A 119 -5.40 0.18 -5.36
CA MET A 119 -6.58 0.79 -5.95
C MET A 119 -7.61 -0.19 -6.53
N THR A 120 -8.83 0.29 -6.76
CA THR A 120 -9.89 -0.40 -7.52
C THR A 120 -10.44 0.50 -8.64
N GLU A 121 -10.89 -0.10 -9.75
CA GLU A 121 -11.45 0.62 -10.89
C GLU A 121 -12.90 0.99 -10.62
N TYR A 122 -13.30 2.26 -10.79
CA TYR A 122 -14.66 2.70 -10.52
C TYR A 122 -15.66 2.25 -11.61
N SER A 123 -15.24 2.19 -12.87
CA SER A 123 -16.13 1.81 -13.97
C SER A 123 -16.68 0.38 -13.85
N TYR A 124 -15.91 -0.51 -13.21
CA TYR A 124 -16.27 -1.92 -13.02
C TYR A 124 -16.67 -2.24 -11.58
N ASN A 125 -16.14 -1.49 -10.61
CA ASN A 125 -16.44 -1.66 -9.20
C ASN A 125 -16.95 -0.37 -8.54
N PRO A 126 -18.17 0.10 -8.85
CA PRO A 126 -18.71 1.34 -8.27
C PRO A 126 -19.11 1.20 -6.79
N GLU A 127 -19.33 -0.02 -6.30
CA GLU A 127 -19.74 -0.33 -4.92
C GLU A 127 -18.87 -1.48 -4.34
N PRO A 128 -17.54 -1.29 -4.26
CA PRO A 128 -16.59 -2.34 -3.88
C PRO A 128 -16.80 -2.80 -2.44
N PHE A 129 -16.71 -4.11 -2.21
CA PHE A 129 -16.93 -4.75 -0.90
C PHE A 129 -18.32 -4.53 -0.27
N GLU A 130 -19.27 -3.93 -1.01
CA GLU A 130 -20.66 -3.81 -0.60
C GLU A 130 -21.56 -4.68 -1.49
N SER A 131 -21.97 -4.17 -2.66
CA SER A 131 -22.92 -4.85 -3.53
C SER A 131 -22.27 -5.51 -4.76
N ASP A 132 -21.02 -5.15 -5.06
CA ASP A 132 -20.26 -5.73 -6.16
C ASP A 132 -19.98 -7.21 -5.91
N ALA A 133 -20.37 -8.07 -6.86
CA ALA A 133 -20.16 -9.50 -6.75
C ALA A 133 -18.68 -9.92 -6.79
N VAL A 134 -17.84 -9.11 -7.44
CA VAL A 134 -16.40 -9.32 -7.57
C VAL A 134 -15.72 -7.97 -7.55
N THR A 135 -14.89 -7.71 -6.55
CA THR A 135 -14.02 -6.53 -6.48
C THR A 135 -12.59 -6.91 -6.85
N VAL A 136 -12.00 -6.21 -7.82
CA VAL A 136 -10.60 -6.42 -8.22
C VAL A 136 -9.72 -5.31 -7.65
N VAL A 137 -8.81 -5.69 -6.77
CA VAL A 137 -7.83 -4.78 -6.17
C VAL A 137 -6.49 -4.89 -6.89
N TYR A 138 -5.96 -3.75 -7.30
CA TYR A 138 -4.71 -3.62 -8.05
C TYR A 138 -3.61 -2.99 -7.18
N GLY A 139 -2.37 -3.36 -7.46
CA GLY A 139 -1.20 -2.84 -6.76
C GLY A 139 0.10 -3.29 -7.42
N HIS A 140 1.14 -2.47 -7.34
CA HIS A 140 2.42 -2.76 -7.98
C HIS A 140 3.18 -3.92 -7.32
N ASN A 141 3.82 -4.74 -8.16
CA ASN A 141 4.77 -5.77 -7.71
C ASN A 141 6.18 -5.16 -7.60
N MET A 142 6.48 -4.59 -6.44
CA MET A 142 7.72 -3.86 -6.18
C MET A 142 8.91 -4.78 -5.85
N LEU A 143 10.13 -4.36 -6.20
CA LEU A 143 11.37 -5.11 -5.91
C LEU A 143 11.82 -5.03 -4.44
N ASN A 144 11.27 -4.08 -3.69
CA ASN A 144 11.65 -3.75 -2.31
C ASN A 144 10.72 -4.39 -1.25
N ASP A 145 9.94 -5.39 -1.67
CA ASP A 145 8.91 -6.11 -0.89
C ASP A 145 7.70 -5.28 -0.42
N SER A 146 7.54 -4.03 -0.87
CA SER A 146 6.34 -3.20 -0.62
C SER A 146 5.17 -3.55 -1.56
N PHE A 147 3.98 -2.98 -1.32
CA PHE A 147 2.78 -3.17 -2.13
C PHE A 147 2.48 -4.68 -2.36
N PHE A 148 2.06 -5.10 -3.55
CA PHE A 148 1.64 -6.47 -3.85
C PHE A 148 2.77 -7.41 -4.25
N SER A 149 4.01 -7.02 -3.99
CA SER A 149 5.20 -7.82 -4.29
C SER A 149 5.23 -9.19 -3.62
N ARG A 150 4.60 -9.32 -2.45
CA ARG A 150 4.52 -10.56 -1.65
C ARG A 150 3.30 -11.41 -1.98
N LEU A 151 2.37 -10.95 -2.84
CA LEU A 151 1.28 -11.80 -3.30
C LEU A 151 1.77 -13.03 -4.07
N LYS A 152 2.96 -12.94 -4.69
CA LYS A 152 3.59 -14.08 -5.37
C LYS A 152 3.93 -15.24 -4.43
N ASP A 153 4.08 -14.99 -3.13
CA ASP A 153 4.40 -16.02 -2.13
C ASP A 153 3.20 -16.96 -1.91
N TYR A 154 1.97 -16.52 -2.20
CA TYR A 154 0.79 -17.39 -2.25
C TYR A 154 0.87 -18.47 -3.35
N GLN A 155 1.90 -18.51 -4.18
CA GLN A 155 2.16 -19.67 -5.05
C GLN A 155 2.67 -20.88 -4.24
N ASP A 156 3.35 -20.65 -3.12
CA ASP A 156 3.78 -21.70 -2.20
C ASP A 156 2.62 -22.20 -1.33
N GLU A 157 2.48 -23.51 -1.21
CA GLU A 157 1.38 -24.11 -0.45
C GLU A 157 1.48 -23.88 1.06
N THR A 158 2.69 -23.91 1.60
CA THR A 158 2.92 -23.68 3.04
C THR A 158 2.55 -22.26 3.41
N PHE A 159 3.02 -21.29 2.61
CA PHE A 159 2.70 -19.88 2.82
C PHE A 159 1.18 -19.62 2.79
N ARG A 160 0.45 -20.22 1.83
CA ARG A 160 -1.02 -20.10 1.79
C ARG A 160 -1.71 -20.69 3.02
N GLN A 161 -1.18 -21.78 3.58
CA GLN A 161 -1.74 -22.42 4.77
C GLN A 161 -1.45 -21.60 6.04
N GLU A 162 -0.28 -20.95 6.10
CA GLU A 162 0.11 -20.08 7.20
C GLU A 162 -0.59 -18.71 7.15
N HIS A 163 -0.93 -18.20 5.95
CA HIS A 163 -1.60 -16.92 5.74
C HIS A 163 -2.95 -17.09 4.99
N PRO A 164 -3.95 -17.77 5.58
CA PRO A 164 -5.18 -18.13 4.89
C PRO A 164 -6.14 -16.95 4.66
N TYR A 165 -5.90 -15.81 5.31
CA TYR A 165 -6.77 -14.64 5.26
C TYR A 165 -6.05 -13.43 4.67
N ILE A 166 -6.80 -12.66 3.89
CA ILE A 166 -6.50 -11.29 3.47
C ILE A 166 -7.66 -10.48 4.03
N GLU A 167 -7.36 -9.54 4.92
CA GLU A 167 -8.38 -8.75 5.61
C GLU A 167 -8.58 -7.43 4.85
N ILE A 168 -9.85 -7.09 4.59
CA ILE A 168 -10.23 -5.84 3.96
C ILE A 168 -11.12 -5.08 4.93
N TYR A 169 -10.58 -4.07 5.58
CA TYR A 169 -11.38 -3.22 6.44
C TYR A 169 -12.08 -2.17 5.58
N THR A 170 -13.38 -2.00 5.81
CA THR A 170 -14.18 -0.84 5.41
C THR A 170 -14.63 -0.12 6.68
N PRO A 171 -15.25 1.08 6.60
CA PRO A 171 -15.73 1.78 7.79
C PRO A 171 -16.71 0.97 8.66
N GLU A 172 -17.40 -0.01 8.08
CA GLU A 172 -18.47 -0.76 8.75
C GLU A 172 -18.26 -2.30 8.76
N HIS A 173 -17.35 -2.85 7.94
CA HIS A 173 -17.21 -4.30 7.73
C HIS A 173 -15.73 -4.74 7.60
N ILE A 174 -15.47 -6.03 7.78
CA ILE A 174 -14.22 -6.76 7.44
C ILE A 174 -14.53 -7.82 6.39
#